data_AF-A0A6P8GSY6-F1
#
_entry.id   AF-A0A6P8GSY6-F1
#
_cell.length_a   1.000
_cell.length_b   1.000
_cell.length_c   1.000
_cell.angle_alpha   90.00
_cell.angle_beta   90.00
_cell.angle_gamma   90.00
#
_symmetry.space_group_name_H-M   'P 1'
#
loop_
_entity.id
_entity.type
_entity.pdbx_description
1 polymer ?
#
loop_
_entity_poly.entity_id
_entity_poly.type
_entity_poly.pdbx_seq_one_letter_code
_entity_poly.pdbx_strand_id
1 'polypeptide(L)'
;MMKFRNHTVSLSILSSESRVEATLNQMPVRPPYEEQGIRFETTGFMVSVYIEEIRSYVSLTPSNTLVITLAMEHFQNNTEGQCGECGGSSCLRPSGKRENDTCCAKTASDWIYPDPHKPYCASSHGNVPCDTLLPTPPPCKPPLHASDICEILRHPEFQPCGAVVNLDVLVHSCKSDVCLSGLSNMSCSVFAQAAEACKKAGFCVEWQHLTNGTCNIQCPGGMMYHECQGQLDDYCSGR
;
A
#
# COMPACT_ATOMS: atom_id res chain seq x y z
N MET A 1 0.69 1.88 -13.72
CA MET A 1 0.84 2.94 -14.75
C MET A 1 -0.09 4.07 -14.39
N MET A 2 0.40 5.30 -14.43
CA MET A 2 -0.33 6.53 -14.18
C MET A 2 -0.13 7.48 -15.36
N LYS A 3 -1.17 8.22 -15.73
CA LYS A 3 -1.09 9.24 -16.78
C LYS A 3 -1.38 10.61 -16.17
N PHE A 4 -0.56 11.58 -16.52
CA PHE A 4 -0.76 12.98 -16.13
C PHE A 4 -0.42 13.88 -17.31
N ARG A 5 -1.41 14.64 -17.80
CA ARG A 5 -1.29 15.41 -19.05
C ARG A 5 -0.81 14.51 -20.20
N ASN A 6 0.33 14.84 -20.81
CA ASN A 6 0.94 14.05 -21.91
C ASN A 6 2.01 13.08 -21.42
N HIS A 7 2.16 12.90 -20.10
CA HIS A 7 3.18 12.05 -19.49
C HIS A 7 2.58 10.75 -18.98
N THR A 8 3.30 9.66 -19.20
CA THR A 8 2.98 8.35 -18.64
C THR A 8 4.08 7.94 -17.67
N VAL A 9 3.72 7.73 -16.41
CA VAL A 9 4.60 7.22 -15.37
C VAL A 9 4.29 5.75 -15.11
N SER A 10 5.31 4.91 -15.03
CA SER A 10 5.13 3.53 -14.57
C SER A 10 6.12 3.17 -13.48
N LEU A 11 5.60 2.59 -12.41
CA LEU A 11 6.36 1.95 -11.34
C LEU A 11 6.21 0.43 -11.49
N SER A 12 7.34 -0.28 -11.42
CA SER A 12 7.40 -1.74 -11.58
C SER A 12 8.29 -2.34 -10.50
N ILE A 13 7.92 -3.49 -9.95
CA ILE A 13 8.72 -4.19 -8.95
C ILE A 13 9.70 -5.13 -9.67
N LEU A 14 10.99 -4.98 -9.37
CA LEU A 14 12.02 -5.94 -9.75
C LEU A 14 12.25 -6.94 -8.62
N SER A 15 11.54 -8.07 -8.69
CA SER A 15 11.55 -9.08 -7.62
C SER A 15 12.94 -9.66 -7.34
N SER A 16 13.81 -9.77 -8.35
CA SER A 16 15.18 -10.29 -8.19
C SER A 16 16.08 -9.40 -7.34
N GLU A 17 15.77 -8.11 -7.27
CA GLU A 17 16.58 -7.10 -6.60
C GLU A 17 15.84 -6.45 -5.42
N SER A 18 14.60 -6.87 -5.15
CA SER A 18 13.73 -6.28 -4.12
C SER A 18 13.69 -4.75 -4.19
N ARG A 19 13.56 -4.20 -5.40
CA ARG A 19 13.52 -2.75 -5.65
C ARG A 19 12.38 -2.36 -6.59
N VAL A 20 12.07 -1.07 -6.63
CA VAL A 20 11.11 -0.49 -7.57
C VAL A 20 11.84 0.29 -8.66
N GLU A 21 11.50 0.03 -9.91
CA GLU A 21 11.92 0.83 -11.05
C GLU A 21 10.84 1.83 -11.43
N ALA A 22 11.27 3.01 -11.86
CA ALA A 22 10.41 4.05 -12.38
C ALA A 22 10.76 4.37 -13.83
N THR A 23 9.73 4.66 -14.61
CA THR A 23 9.86 5.17 -15.98
C THR A 23 8.98 6.40 -16.18
N LEU A 24 9.47 7.33 -16.99
CA LEU A 24 8.74 8.47 -17.51
C LEU A 24 8.72 8.35 -19.04
N ASN A 25 7.53 8.24 -19.63
CA ASN A 25 7.36 8.07 -21.07
C ASN A 25 8.18 6.90 -21.64
N GLN A 26 8.15 5.75 -20.94
CA GLN A 26 8.90 4.52 -21.26
C GLN A 26 10.42 4.64 -21.07
N MET A 27 10.95 5.81 -20.71
CA MET A 27 12.37 6.01 -20.42
C MET A 27 12.63 5.75 -18.92
N PRO A 28 13.63 4.92 -18.56
CA PRO A 28 14.00 4.71 -17.16
C PRO A 28 14.43 6.02 -16.50
N VAL A 29 13.97 6.25 -15.27
CA VAL A 29 14.40 7.38 -14.44
C VAL A 29 15.08 6.88 -13.18
N ARG A 30 16.11 7.60 -12.72
CA ARG A 30 16.82 7.30 -11.46
C ARG A 30 16.51 8.41 -10.46
N PRO A 31 15.69 8.14 -9.43
CA PRO A 31 15.45 9.11 -8.37
C PRO A 31 16.74 9.47 -7.61
N PRO A 32 16.90 10.72 -7.10
CA PRO A 32 15.96 11.83 -7.26
C PRO A 32 15.97 12.36 -8.71
N TYR A 33 14.79 12.60 -9.26
CA TYR A 33 14.62 13.10 -10.63
C TYR A 33 13.36 13.94 -10.71
N GLU A 34 13.40 15.05 -11.44
CA GLU A 34 12.23 15.91 -11.62
C GLU A 34 12.17 16.42 -13.05
N GLU A 35 11.00 16.29 -13.67
CA GLU A 35 10.74 16.82 -15.00
C GLU A 35 9.28 17.25 -15.09
N GLN A 36 9.04 18.47 -15.60
CA GLN A 36 7.70 18.96 -15.96
C GLN A 36 6.66 18.86 -14.83
N GLY A 37 7.09 19.13 -13.59
CA GLY A 37 6.23 19.12 -12.40
C GLY A 37 5.95 17.73 -11.82
N ILE A 38 6.63 16.69 -12.33
CA ILE A 38 6.62 15.33 -11.79
C ILE A 38 7.96 15.08 -11.11
N ARG A 39 7.95 14.91 -9.79
CA ARG A 39 9.14 14.62 -8.98
C ARG A 39 9.14 13.17 -8.54
N PHE A 40 10.28 12.50 -8.72
CA PHE A 40 10.53 11.13 -8.31
C PHE A 40 11.53 11.14 -7.16
N GLU A 41 11.18 10.46 -6.07
CA GLU A 41 12.04 10.29 -4.89
C GLU A 41 12.14 8.80 -4.53
N THR A 42 13.18 8.45 -3.79
CA THR A 42 13.36 7.10 -3.26
C THR A 42 14.00 7.13 -1.88
N THR A 43 13.61 6.18 -1.04
CA THR A 43 14.30 5.88 0.22
C THR A 43 15.28 4.71 0.08
N GLY A 44 15.54 4.26 -1.14
CA GLY A 44 16.22 2.99 -1.46
C GLY A 44 15.28 1.77 -1.35
N PHE A 45 14.29 1.81 -0.45
CA PHE A 45 13.27 0.77 -0.34
C PHE A 45 12.04 1.05 -1.21
N MET A 46 11.49 2.26 -1.17
CA MET A 46 10.30 2.64 -1.96
C MET A 46 10.63 3.69 -3.02
N VAL A 47 9.75 3.81 -4.02
CA VAL A 47 9.75 4.95 -4.96
C VAL A 47 8.45 5.72 -4.80
N SER A 48 8.56 7.04 -4.67
CA SER A 48 7.45 7.98 -4.59
C SER A 48 7.46 8.90 -5.81
N VAL A 49 6.29 9.14 -6.39
CA VAL A 49 6.07 10.05 -7.51
C VAL A 49 5.12 11.13 -7.06
N TYR A 50 5.62 12.35 -6.94
CA TYR A 50 4.88 13.55 -6.57
C TYR A 50 4.47 14.30 -7.83
N ILE A 51 3.22 14.76 -7.87
CA ILE A 51 2.72 15.69 -8.88
C ILE A 51 2.33 16.97 -8.15
N GLU A 52 3.25 17.93 -8.12
CA GLU A 52 3.13 19.14 -7.31
C GLU A 52 1.92 19.98 -7.71
N GLU A 53 1.61 20.05 -9.01
CA GLU A 53 0.47 20.81 -9.53
C GLU A 53 -0.88 20.40 -8.92
N ILE A 54 -1.05 19.11 -8.61
CA ILE A 54 -2.28 18.57 -8.02
C ILE A 54 -2.07 18.10 -6.57
N ARG A 55 -0.93 18.44 -5.97
CA ARG A 55 -0.52 18.13 -4.58
C ARG A 55 -0.83 16.69 -4.16
N SER A 56 -0.55 15.76 -5.07
CA SER A 56 -0.88 14.34 -4.93
C SER A 56 0.35 13.50 -5.20
N TYR A 57 0.40 12.30 -4.64
CA TYR A 57 1.51 11.39 -4.87
C TYR A 57 1.08 9.93 -4.93
N VAL A 58 1.89 9.13 -5.60
CA VAL A 58 1.79 7.67 -5.63
C VAL A 58 3.12 7.10 -5.18
N SER A 59 3.09 6.08 -4.32
CA SER A 59 4.30 5.34 -3.96
C SER A 59 4.09 3.84 -4.09
N LEU A 60 5.19 3.14 -4.36
CA LEU A 60 5.22 1.68 -4.47
C LEU A 60 6.41 1.13 -3.69
N THR A 61 6.15 0.04 -2.95
CA THR A 61 7.19 -0.74 -2.29
C THR A 61 7.44 -2.08 -3.02
N PRO A 62 8.60 -2.71 -2.83
CA PRO A 62 8.90 -4.06 -3.31
C PRO A 62 7.96 -5.12 -2.74
N SER A 63 7.31 -4.84 -1.60
CA SER A 63 6.33 -5.71 -0.95
C SER A 63 4.90 -5.55 -1.50
N ASN A 64 4.75 -5.01 -2.70
CA ASN A 64 3.45 -4.78 -3.38
C ASN A 64 2.52 -3.79 -2.65
N THR A 65 3.07 -2.90 -1.81
CA THR A 65 2.26 -1.85 -1.17
C THR A 65 2.20 -0.63 -2.08
N LEU A 66 1.03 -0.40 -2.68
CA LEU A 66 0.70 0.80 -3.45
C LEU A 66 -0.04 1.79 -2.56
N VAL A 67 0.46 3.02 -2.47
CA VAL A 67 -0.22 4.13 -1.78
C VAL A 67 -0.52 5.22 -2.80
N ILE A 68 -1.76 5.70 -2.79
CA ILE A 68 -2.20 6.84 -3.59
C ILE A 68 -2.77 7.87 -2.60
N THR A 69 -2.19 9.07 -2.59
CA THR A 69 -2.66 10.18 -1.78
C THR A 69 -3.10 11.30 -2.71
N LEU A 70 -4.37 11.71 -2.56
CA LEU A 70 -5.02 12.71 -3.40
C LEU A 70 -5.38 13.95 -2.59
N ALA A 71 -5.12 15.12 -3.15
CA ALA A 71 -5.56 16.38 -2.57
C ALA A 71 -7.08 16.56 -2.71
N MET A 72 -7.79 16.71 -1.58
CA MET A 72 -9.24 16.86 -1.56
C MET A 72 -9.74 18.02 -2.44
N GLU A 73 -9.02 19.13 -2.51
CA GLU A 73 -9.41 20.29 -3.30
C GLU A 73 -9.54 20.02 -4.82
N HIS A 74 -8.91 18.96 -5.32
CA HIS A 74 -8.99 18.56 -6.73
C HIS A 74 -9.85 17.31 -6.94
N PHE A 75 -9.91 16.42 -5.95
CA PHE A 75 -10.44 15.07 -6.13
C PHE A 75 -11.68 14.75 -5.30
N GLN A 76 -12.11 15.63 -4.40
CA GLN A 76 -13.31 15.41 -3.58
C GLN A 76 -14.52 15.12 -4.47
N ASN A 77 -15.19 13.99 -4.21
CA ASN A 77 -16.37 13.52 -4.93
C ASN A 77 -16.20 13.38 -6.46
N ASN A 78 -14.96 13.14 -6.91
CA ASN A 78 -14.61 13.09 -8.34
C ASN A 78 -13.71 11.89 -8.71
N THR A 79 -13.53 10.93 -7.82
CA THR A 79 -12.80 9.70 -8.16
C THR A 79 -13.75 8.55 -8.36
N GLU A 80 -13.37 7.66 -9.25
CA GLU A 80 -14.05 6.40 -9.51
C GLU A 80 -13.01 5.29 -9.66
N GLY A 81 -13.37 4.07 -9.26
CA GLY A 81 -12.47 2.93 -9.28
C GLY A 81 -12.61 2.05 -8.05
N GLN A 82 -11.67 1.13 -7.87
CA GLN A 82 -11.63 0.23 -6.72
C GLN A 82 -11.33 0.95 -5.39
N CYS A 83 -10.76 2.16 -5.44
CA CYS A 83 -10.56 3.01 -4.26
C CYS A 83 -11.80 3.86 -3.92
N GLY A 84 -12.87 3.75 -4.70
CA GLY A 84 -14.10 4.50 -4.50
C GLY A 84 -13.99 5.99 -4.85
N GLU A 85 -14.88 6.76 -4.25
CA GLU A 85 -15.01 8.21 -4.39
C GLU A 85 -14.29 8.91 -3.24
N CYS A 86 -13.37 9.82 -3.56
CA CYS A 86 -12.53 10.51 -2.58
C CYS A 86 -13.41 11.40 -1.68
N GLY A 87 -13.42 11.10 -0.38
CA GLY A 87 -14.31 11.76 0.58
C GLY A 87 -15.79 11.29 0.52
N GLY A 88 -16.08 10.27 -0.29
CA GLY A 88 -17.41 9.72 -0.52
C GLY A 88 -17.49 8.21 -0.28
N SER A 89 -18.23 7.50 -1.12
CA SER A 89 -18.51 6.07 -0.96
C SER A 89 -17.36 5.16 -1.41
N SER A 90 -17.13 4.06 -0.69
CA SER A 90 -16.08 3.08 -1.02
C SER A 90 -16.47 2.10 -2.14
N CYS A 91 -17.70 1.57 -2.14
CA CYS A 91 -18.11 0.55 -3.10
C CYS A 91 -18.90 1.16 -4.27
N LEU A 92 -18.17 1.49 -5.35
CA LEU A 92 -18.73 2.05 -6.58
C LEU A 92 -18.63 1.05 -7.73
N ARG A 93 -19.69 0.97 -8.54
CA ARG A 93 -19.64 0.29 -9.83
C ARG A 93 -19.21 1.26 -10.95
N PRO A 94 -18.68 0.75 -12.08
CA PRO A 94 -18.38 1.58 -13.26
C PRO A 94 -19.58 2.35 -13.83
N SER A 95 -20.80 1.93 -13.51
CA SER A 95 -22.03 2.66 -13.87
C SER A 95 -22.30 3.90 -13.00
N GLY A 96 -21.46 4.18 -11.99
CA GLY A 96 -21.67 5.22 -10.99
C GLY A 96 -22.63 4.82 -9.86
N LYS A 97 -23.15 3.58 -9.86
CA LYS A 97 -24.01 3.09 -8.79
C LYS A 97 -23.20 2.90 -7.50
N ARG A 98 -23.66 3.55 -6.43
CA ARG A 98 -23.19 3.36 -5.05
C ARG A 98 -23.84 2.13 -4.44
N GLU A 99 -23.03 1.22 -3.94
CA GLU A 99 -23.48 0.03 -3.21
C GLU A 99 -23.07 0.13 -1.74
N ASN A 100 -23.63 -0.73 -0.89
CA ASN A 100 -23.26 -0.83 0.53
C ASN A 100 -21.81 -1.31 0.71
N ASP A 101 -21.14 -0.90 1.79
CA ASP A 101 -19.76 -1.26 2.15
C ASP A 101 -19.49 -2.78 2.17
N THR A 102 -20.51 -3.58 2.48
CA THR A 102 -20.45 -5.05 2.45
C THR A 102 -20.31 -5.63 1.03
N CYS A 103 -20.54 -4.84 -0.02
CA CYS A 103 -20.51 -5.28 -1.42
C CYS A 103 -19.20 -4.98 -2.15
N CYS A 104 -18.21 -4.35 -1.50
CA CYS A 104 -16.98 -3.90 -2.13
C CYS A 104 -16.22 -5.00 -2.90
N ALA A 105 -16.20 -6.24 -2.39
CA ALA A 105 -15.56 -7.36 -3.09
C ALA A 105 -16.17 -7.63 -4.48
N LYS A 106 -17.48 -7.42 -4.63
CA LYS A 106 -18.19 -7.60 -5.90
C LYS A 106 -18.03 -6.41 -6.81
N THR A 107 -18.17 -5.19 -6.28
CA THR A 107 -17.97 -3.98 -7.09
C THR A 107 -16.52 -3.87 -7.58
N ALA A 108 -15.54 -4.31 -6.80
CA ALA A 108 -14.13 -4.33 -7.21
C ALA A 108 -13.90 -5.22 -8.44
N SER A 109 -14.65 -6.32 -8.56
CA SER A 109 -14.60 -7.24 -9.70
C SER A 109 -15.21 -6.65 -10.97
N ASP A 110 -15.91 -5.51 -10.89
CA ASP A 110 -16.44 -4.81 -12.07
C ASP A 110 -15.40 -3.89 -12.74
N TRP A 111 -14.35 -3.50 -12.01
CA TRP A 111 -13.30 -2.59 -12.46
C TRP A 111 -12.15 -3.29 -13.21
N ILE A 112 -12.47 -4.32 -14.00
CA ILE A 112 -11.47 -5.07 -14.77
C ILE A 112 -10.98 -4.21 -15.93
N TYR A 113 -9.66 -3.99 -15.99
CA TYR A 113 -9.02 -3.37 -17.14
C TYR A 113 -8.75 -4.42 -18.23
N PRO A 114 -9.35 -4.29 -19.43
CA PRO A 114 -9.12 -5.25 -20.52
C PRO A 114 -7.70 -5.08 -21.08
N ASP A 115 -6.85 -6.07 -20.79
CA ASP A 115 -5.49 -6.16 -21.33
C ASP A 115 -5.45 -7.26 -22.40
N PRO A 116 -5.20 -6.92 -23.68
CA PRO A 116 -5.07 -7.91 -24.76
C PRO A 116 -4.00 -8.98 -24.51
N HIS A 117 -2.98 -8.68 -23.70
CA HIS A 117 -1.93 -9.62 -23.32
C HIS A 117 -2.32 -10.50 -22.13
N LYS A 118 -3.44 -10.22 -21.45
CA LYS A 118 -3.96 -10.99 -20.31
C LYS A 118 -5.46 -11.29 -20.49
N PRO A 119 -5.85 -11.98 -21.58
CA PRO A 119 -7.26 -12.26 -21.88
C PRO A 119 -7.93 -13.15 -20.82
N TYR A 120 -7.15 -13.93 -20.07
CA TYR A 120 -7.63 -14.76 -18.97
C TYR A 120 -8.18 -13.95 -17.77
N CYS A 121 -7.88 -12.66 -17.68
CA CYS A 121 -8.47 -11.78 -16.65
C CYS A 121 -9.91 -11.36 -17.00
N ALA A 122 -10.31 -11.43 -18.27
CA ALA A 122 -11.63 -10.97 -18.71
C ALA A 122 -12.77 -11.96 -18.35
N SER A 123 -12.44 -13.17 -17.90
CA SER A 123 -13.40 -14.23 -17.59
C SER A 123 -14.01 -14.16 -16.18
N SER A 124 -13.55 -13.24 -15.31
CA SER A 124 -14.19 -13.03 -14.01
C SER A 124 -15.51 -12.27 -14.20
N HIS A 125 -16.60 -12.88 -13.73
CA HIS A 125 -17.96 -12.40 -13.88
C HIS A 125 -18.12 -10.95 -13.34
N GLY A 126 -18.18 -9.97 -14.24
CA GLY A 126 -18.59 -8.61 -13.90
C GLY A 126 -20.10 -8.54 -13.60
N ASN A 127 -20.48 -7.57 -12.79
CA ASN A 127 -21.85 -7.23 -12.36
C ASN A 127 -22.55 -8.28 -11.49
N VAL A 128 -21.83 -8.91 -10.56
CA VAL A 128 -22.46 -9.80 -9.56
C VAL A 128 -23.35 -8.97 -8.61
N PRO A 129 -24.64 -9.34 -8.40
CA PRO A 129 -25.51 -8.66 -7.46
C PRO A 129 -25.02 -8.74 -6.01
N CYS A 130 -25.26 -7.68 -5.23
CA CYS A 130 -24.82 -7.61 -3.83
C CYS A 130 -25.47 -8.67 -2.92
N ASP A 131 -26.64 -9.19 -3.29
CA ASP A 131 -27.35 -10.22 -2.52
C ASP A 131 -26.88 -11.65 -2.82
N THR A 132 -26.06 -11.85 -3.88
CA THR A 132 -25.56 -13.17 -4.24
C THR A 132 -24.63 -13.72 -3.16
N LEU A 133 -24.97 -14.84 -2.52
CA LEU A 133 -24.06 -15.48 -1.58
C LEU A 133 -22.83 -16.00 -2.32
N LEU A 134 -21.65 -15.54 -1.93
CA LEU A 134 -20.39 -16.07 -2.42
C LEU A 134 -20.03 -17.34 -1.64
N PRO A 135 -19.45 -18.36 -2.28
CA PRO A 135 -18.89 -19.49 -1.56
C PRO A 135 -17.89 -18.99 -0.53
N THR A 136 -18.04 -19.43 0.73
CA THR A 136 -17.02 -19.16 1.74
C THR A 136 -15.71 -19.80 1.27
N PRO A 137 -14.60 -19.05 1.18
CA PRO A 137 -13.32 -19.66 0.86
C PRO A 137 -13.02 -20.77 1.88
N PRO A 138 -12.35 -21.86 1.46
CA PRO A 138 -11.99 -22.93 2.38
C PRO A 138 -11.15 -22.37 3.54
N PRO A 139 -11.36 -22.85 4.78
CA PRO A 139 -10.57 -22.40 5.91
C PRO A 139 -9.09 -22.72 5.65
N CYS A 140 -8.25 -21.70 5.67
CA CYS A 140 -6.81 -21.89 5.60
C CYS A 140 -6.31 -22.50 6.92
N LYS A 141 -5.29 -23.37 6.82
CA LYS A 141 -4.63 -23.99 7.98
C LYS A 141 -3.17 -23.52 7.98
N PRO A 142 -2.84 -22.45 8.71
CA PRO A 142 -1.46 -22.01 8.80
C PRO A 142 -0.62 -23.05 9.54
N PRO A 143 0.72 -23.04 9.38
CA PRO A 143 1.61 -23.72 10.31
C PRO A 143 1.28 -23.30 11.75
N LEU A 144 1.47 -24.21 12.70
CA LEU A 144 1.19 -23.95 14.11
C LEU A 144 1.95 -22.69 14.56
N HIS A 145 1.26 -21.77 15.24
CA HIS A 145 1.81 -20.49 15.73
C HIS A 145 2.28 -19.49 14.66
N ALA A 146 2.12 -19.77 13.36
CA ALA A 146 2.58 -18.83 12.31
C ALA A 146 1.92 -17.45 12.43
N SER A 147 0.65 -17.43 12.85
CA SER A 147 -0.16 -16.22 13.05
C SER A 147 0.09 -15.50 14.37
N ASP A 148 0.86 -16.07 15.30
CA ASP A 148 1.13 -15.45 16.61
C ASP A 148 1.97 -14.17 16.47
N ILE A 149 2.76 -14.07 15.40
CA ILE A 149 3.48 -12.84 15.04
C ILE A 149 2.52 -11.64 14.93
N CYS A 150 1.27 -11.84 14.52
CA CYS A 150 0.28 -10.78 14.39
C CYS A 150 -0.13 -10.15 15.74
N GLU A 151 0.14 -10.82 16.87
CA GLU A 151 -0.10 -10.26 18.21
C GLU A 151 0.89 -9.13 18.56
N ILE A 152 1.95 -8.92 17.76
CA ILE A 152 2.82 -7.72 17.86
C ILE A 152 2.00 -6.43 17.77
N LEU A 153 0.92 -6.40 16.98
CA LEU A 153 0.03 -5.24 16.88
C LEU A 153 -0.71 -4.92 18.20
N ARG A 154 -0.69 -5.83 19.17
CA ARG A 154 -1.22 -5.61 20.54
C ARG A 154 -0.11 -5.31 21.56
N HIS A 155 1.14 -5.22 21.13
CA HIS A 155 2.27 -4.90 21.99
C HIS A 155 2.10 -3.49 22.62
N PRO A 156 2.60 -3.24 23.85
CA PRO A 156 2.50 -1.94 24.51
C PRO A 156 2.95 -0.74 23.67
N GLU A 157 3.89 -0.91 22.74
CA GLU A 157 4.32 0.16 21.83
C GLU A 157 3.22 0.67 20.90
N PHE A 158 2.27 -0.19 20.54
CA PHE A 158 1.11 0.19 19.75
C PHE A 158 -0.06 0.73 20.61
N GLN A 159 -0.05 0.52 21.93
CA GLN A 159 -1.18 0.90 22.79
C GLN A 159 -1.54 2.39 22.75
N PRO A 160 -0.58 3.35 22.78
CA PRO A 160 -0.92 4.77 22.68
C PRO A 160 -1.69 5.10 21.39
N CYS A 161 -1.28 4.48 20.28
CA CYS A 161 -1.91 4.64 18.98
C CYS A 161 -3.26 3.90 18.88
N GLY A 162 -3.39 2.74 19.51
CA GLY A 162 -4.60 1.91 19.47
C GLY A 162 -5.86 2.59 20.03
N ALA A 163 -5.71 3.69 20.78
CA ALA A 163 -6.83 4.53 21.20
C ALA A 163 -7.46 5.32 20.05
N VAL A 164 -6.73 5.55 18.95
CA VAL A 164 -7.16 6.34 17.79
C VAL A 164 -7.28 5.48 16.53
N VAL A 165 -6.36 4.53 16.35
CA VAL A 165 -6.32 3.61 15.21
C VAL A 165 -6.91 2.27 15.60
N ASN A 166 -7.87 1.76 14.81
CA ASN A 166 -8.45 0.43 15.03
C ASN A 166 -7.47 -0.68 14.59
N LEU A 167 -6.57 -1.05 15.49
CA LEU A 167 -5.55 -2.09 15.25
C LEU A 167 -6.14 -3.50 15.15
N ASP A 168 -7.33 -3.75 15.70
CA ASP A 168 -7.95 -5.08 15.60
C ASP A 168 -8.26 -5.45 14.15
N VAL A 169 -8.64 -4.50 13.30
CA VAL A 169 -8.81 -4.74 11.86
C VAL A 169 -7.50 -5.22 11.24
N LEU A 170 -6.39 -4.58 11.59
CA LEU A 170 -5.06 -4.96 11.09
C LEU A 170 -4.60 -6.32 11.62
N VAL A 171 -4.93 -6.67 12.87
CA VAL A 171 -4.67 -8.02 13.40
C VAL A 171 -5.40 -9.08 12.58
N HIS A 172 -6.68 -8.86 12.25
CA HIS A 172 -7.44 -9.82 11.43
C HIS A 172 -6.85 -9.95 10.02
N SER A 173 -6.49 -8.83 9.38
CA SER A 173 -5.82 -8.84 8.07
C SER A 173 -4.49 -9.59 8.12
N CYS A 174 -3.63 -9.31 9.11
CA CYS A 174 -2.37 -10.02 9.30
C CYS A 174 -2.56 -11.53 9.42
N LYS A 175 -3.51 -11.97 10.25
CA LYS A 175 -3.79 -13.41 10.42
C LYS A 175 -4.26 -14.04 9.11
N SER A 176 -5.09 -13.34 8.34
CA SER A 176 -5.55 -13.80 7.03
C SER A 176 -4.39 -13.93 6.04
N ASP A 177 -3.53 -12.91 5.93
CA ASP A 177 -2.40 -12.88 5.00
C ASP A 177 -1.37 -13.98 5.32
N VAL A 178 -1.03 -14.16 6.60
CA VAL A 178 -0.14 -15.25 7.04
C VAL A 178 -0.78 -16.61 6.78
N CYS A 179 -2.08 -16.75 6.98
CA CYS A 179 -2.79 -18.01 6.80
C CYS A 179 -2.91 -18.43 5.33
N LEU A 180 -3.17 -17.47 4.43
CA LEU A 180 -3.29 -17.73 2.99
C LEU A 180 -1.93 -17.95 2.32
N SER A 181 -0.89 -17.26 2.77
CA SER A 181 0.46 -17.41 2.23
C SER A 181 1.24 -18.58 2.86
N GLY A 182 0.94 -18.91 4.11
CA GLY A 182 1.76 -19.81 4.93
C GLY A 182 3.08 -19.20 5.41
N LEU A 183 3.29 -17.90 5.23
CA LEU A 183 4.56 -17.23 5.51
C LEU A 183 4.40 -16.08 6.50
N SER A 184 5.17 -16.10 7.60
CA SER A 184 5.11 -15.05 8.63
C SER A 184 5.59 -13.68 8.14
N ASN A 185 6.46 -13.61 7.12
CA ASN A 185 6.92 -12.34 6.55
C ASN A 185 5.82 -11.55 5.82
N MET A 186 4.67 -12.17 5.52
CA MET A 186 3.51 -11.44 4.99
C MET A 186 2.88 -10.50 6.03
N SER A 187 3.20 -10.66 7.32
CA SER A 187 2.80 -9.71 8.36
C SER A 187 3.51 -8.36 8.29
N CYS A 188 4.68 -8.28 7.64
CA CYS A 188 5.53 -7.09 7.66
C CYS A 188 4.88 -5.87 7.01
N SER A 189 4.13 -6.05 5.92
CA SER A 189 3.39 -4.96 5.27
C SER A 189 2.27 -4.42 6.18
N VAL A 190 1.62 -5.30 6.95
CA VAL A 190 0.57 -4.92 7.89
C VAL A 190 1.14 -4.16 9.09
N PHE A 191 2.33 -4.55 9.59
CA PHE A 191 3.02 -3.79 10.63
C PHE A 191 3.46 -2.41 10.15
N ALA A 192 4.02 -2.31 8.94
CA ALA A 192 4.36 -1.03 8.33
C ALA A 192 3.11 -0.14 8.14
N GLN A 193 1.99 -0.72 7.72
CA GLN A 193 0.70 -0.01 7.62
C GLN A 193 0.22 0.51 8.98
N ALA A 194 0.33 -0.31 10.03
CA ALA A 194 -0.04 0.09 11.38
C ALA A 194 0.84 1.26 11.87
N ALA A 195 2.15 1.16 11.69
CA ALA A 195 3.10 2.22 12.06
C ALA A 195 2.81 3.54 11.33
N GLU A 196 2.54 3.49 10.02
CA GLU A 196 2.19 4.67 9.23
C GLU A 196 0.85 5.28 9.66
N ALA A 197 -0.16 4.44 9.97
CA ALA A 197 -1.44 4.92 10.50
C ALA A 197 -1.26 5.60 11.86
N CYS A 198 -0.44 5.02 12.74
CA CYS A 198 -0.07 5.63 14.01
C CYS A 198 0.64 6.97 13.82
N LYS A 199 1.61 7.03 12.89
CA LYS A 199 2.37 8.24 12.59
C LYS A 199 1.46 9.38 12.14
N LYS A 200 0.50 9.07 11.26
CA LYS A 200 -0.55 10.03 10.84
C LYS A 200 -1.45 10.50 11.99
N ALA A 201 -1.67 9.64 12.99
CA ALA A 201 -2.38 10.01 14.21
C ALA A 201 -1.51 10.74 15.25
N GLY A 202 -0.23 11.00 14.94
CA GLY A 202 0.71 11.72 15.80
C GLY A 202 1.53 10.83 16.74
N PHE A 203 1.49 9.50 16.58
CA PHE A 203 2.24 8.54 17.39
C PHE A 203 3.29 7.84 16.53
N CYS A 204 4.56 7.86 16.94
CA CYS A 204 5.58 7.05 16.27
C CYS A 204 5.85 5.76 17.05
N VAL A 205 5.99 4.64 16.31
CA VAL A 205 6.11 3.29 16.87
C VAL A 205 7.33 2.59 16.25
N GLU A 206 8.36 2.29 17.04
CA GLU A 206 9.57 1.58 16.57
C GLU A 206 9.36 0.05 16.53
N TRP A 207 8.54 -0.44 15.60
CA TRP A 207 8.03 -1.80 15.63
C TRP A 207 9.00 -2.90 15.15
N GLN A 208 10.01 -2.59 14.34
CA GLN A 208 10.80 -3.61 13.62
C GLN A 208 11.51 -4.60 14.55
N HIS A 209 12.04 -4.11 15.67
CA HIS A 209 12.79 -4.92 16.63
C HIS A 209 11.91 -6.00 17.29
N LEU A 210 10.58 -5.81 17.33
CA LEU A 210 9.62 -6.79 17.86
C LEU A 210 9.47 -8.03 16.97
N THR A 211 9.94 -7.97 15.72
CA THR A 211 9.73 -9.03 14.72
C THR A 211 10.81 -10.12 14.74
N ASN A 212 11.80 -10.03 15.63
CA ASN A 212 12.93 -10.96 15.72
C ASN A 212 13.64 -11.19 14.37
N GLY A 213 13.75 -10.13 13.57
CA GLY A 213 14.40 -10.16 12.25
C GLY A 213 13.51 -10.67 11.10
N THR A 214 12.27 -11.09 11.36
CA THR A 214 11.33 -11.53 10.32
C THR A 214 11.07 -10.44 9.27
N CYS A 215 11.04 -9.17 9.71
CA CYS A 215 10.78 -7.99 8.89
C CYS A 215 12.01 -7.10 8.72
N ASN A 216 13.22 -7.65 8.80
CA ASN A 216 14.44 -6.85 8.75
C ASN A 216 14.61 -6.17 7.38
N ILE A 217 14.91 -4.87 7.38
CA ILE A 217 15.21 -4.11 6.16
C ILE A 217 16.72 -3.99 6.02
N GLN A 218 17.24 -4.35 4.85
CA GLN A 218 18.66 -4.24 4.58
C GLN A 218 19.01 -2.83 4.08
N CYS A 219 19.74 -2.09 4.91
CA CYS A 219 20.23 -0.76 4.58
C CYS A 219 21.63 -0.83 3.95
N PRO A 220 21.94 0.00 2.94
CA PRO A 220 23.27 0.06 2.34
C PRO A 220 24.29 0.73 3.28
N GLY A 221 25.54 0.24 3.23
CA GLY A 221 26.75 0.93 3.73
C GLY A 221 26.63 1.71 5.05
N GLY A 222 26.77 1.03 6.19
CA GLY A 222 26.85 1.69 7.52
C GLY A 222 25.57 2.37 8.01
N MET A 223 24.52 2.44 7.18
CA MET A 223 23.21 2.96 7.55
C MET A 223 22.41 1.92 8.34
N MET A 224 21.54 2.40 9.22
CA MET A 224 20.60 1.58 9.99
C MET A 224 19.18 2.11 9.82
N TYR A 225 18.21 1.20 9.86
CA TYR A 225 16.80 1.57 9.80
C TYR A 225 16.37 2.29 11.08
N HIS A 226 15.61 3.37 10.92
CA HIS A 226 14.94 4.10 12.00
C HIS A 226 13.56 4.56 11.56
N GLU A 227 12.50 4.09 12.23
CA GLU A 227 11.11 4.46 11.91
C GLU A 227 10.81 5.90 12.35
N CYS A 228 11.29 6.26 13.54
CA CYS A 228 10.92 7.46 14.28
C CYS A 228 11.97 8.57 14.25
N GLN A 229 12.90 8.51 13.29
CA GLN A 229 13.87 9.56 13.10
C GLN A 229 13.18 10.85 12.63
N GLY A 230 13.27 11.89 13.46
CA GLY A 230 12.62 13.18 13.22
C GLY A 230 13.51 14.23 12.54
N GLN A 231 14.80 13.96 12.35
CA GLN A 231 15.74 14.86 11.68
C GLN A 231 16.17 14.28 10.34
N LEU A 232 16.26 15.15 9.34
CA LEU A 232 16.92 14.84 8.08
C LEU A 232 18.44 14.83 8.34
N ASP A 233 19.08 13.69 8.08
CA ASP A 233 20.54 13.57 8.08
C ASP A 233 21.12 13.99 6.70
N ASP A 234 20.52 15.02 6.10
CA ASP A 234 20.82 15.47 4.73
C ASP A 234 22.06 16.39 4.65
N TYR A 235 22.74 16.60 5.77
CA TYR A 235 23.94 17.42 5.85
C TYR A 235 25.09 16.68 6.52
N CYS A 236 26.28 16.80 5.94
CA CYS A 236 27.53 16.40 6.58
C CYS A 236 28.11 17.60 7.35
N SER A 237 28.26 17.52 8.67
CA SER A 237 29.10 18.47 9.40
C SER A 237 30.57 18.03 9.28
N GLY A 238 31.36 18.77 8.50
CA GLY A 238 32.81 18.55 8.43
C GLY A 238 33.48 18.79 9.80
N ARG A 239 34.52 18.01 10.10
CA ARG A 239 35.51 18.37 11.13
C ARG A 239 36.60 19.25 10.53
#